data_AF-A0A0D3KQ06-F1
#
_entry.id   AF-A0A0D3KQ06-F1
#
_cell.length_a   1.000
_cell.length_b   1.000
_cell.length_c   1.000
_cell.angle_alpha   90.00
_cell.angle_beta   90.00
_cell.angle_gamma   90.00
#
_symmetry.space_group_name_H-M   'P 1'
#
loop_
_entity.id
_entity.type
_entity.pdbx_description
1 polymer ?
#
loop_
_entity_poly.entity_id
_entity_poly.type
_entity_poly.pdbx_seq_one_letter_code
_entity_poly.pdbx_strand_id
1 'polypeptide(L)'
;MLSTTVSNNAGPSVEKRAPSAPGKGSDMPFHKVADCFEGLYRAENRDKRLQLLRKLWKRHGRPDMYPLMRLMLPGMDTKRPNYHLKEKMLAQLYISMLGLPPDSESAKELISWKRPSALSRASAGDFPEKAFAVIESRCPSAESLGPRRELAVADGTPAKQARGI
;
A
#
# COMPACT_ATOMS: atom_id res chain seq x y z
N MET A 1 3.56 -51.59 35.53
CA MET A 1 3.98 -51.22 34.17
C MET A 1 2.75 -51.23 33.28
N LEU A 2 2.12 -50.07 33.06
CA LEU A 2 1.06 -49.89 32.08
C LEU A 2 1.38 -48.58 31.36
N SER A 3 1.91 -48.69 30.13
CA SER A 3 2.27 -47.55 29.30
C SER A 3 1.22 -47.44 28.19
N THR A 4 0.29 -46.51 28.35
CA THR A 4 -0.75 -46.22 27.36
C THR A 4 -0.22 -45.20 26.35
N THR A 5 -0.45 -45.52 25.08
CA THR A 5 -0.04 -44.82 23.86
C THR A 5 -0.58 -43.40 23.74
N VAL A 6 0.31 -42.45 23.39
CA VAL A 6 -0.03 -41.09 22.92
C VAL A 6 -0.53 -41.16 21.48
N SER A 7 -1.72 -40.59 21.25
CA SER A 7 -2.35 -40.40 19.94
C SER A 7 -1.71 -39.20 19.24
N ASN A 8 -1.11 -39.43 18.06
CA ASN A 8 -0.52 -38.40 17.21
C ASN A 8 -1.62 -37.70 16.39
N ASN A 9 -1.78 -36.38 16.62
CA ASN A 9 -2.62 -35.51 15.78
C ASN A 9 -1.80 -35.00 14.59
N ALA A 10 -2.20 -35.35 13.37
CA ALA A 10 -1.58 -34.87 12.13
C ALA A 10 -2.00 -33.41 11.86
N GLY A 11 -1.06 -32.47 12.01
CA GLY A 11 -1.24 -31.08 11.60
C GLY A 11 -1.25 -30.91 10.07
N PRO A 12 -1.84 -29.83 9.53
CA PRO A 12 -1.98 -29.63 8.09
C PRO A 12 -0.62 -29.38 7.43
N SER A 13 -0.36 -30.12 6.35
CA SER A 13 0.82 -30.02 5.51
C SER A 13 1.04 -28.58 5.01
N VAL A 14 2.04 -27.91 5.56
CA VAL A 14 2.60 -26.69 4.99
C VAL A 14 3.26 -27.08 3.66
N GLU A 15 2.59 -26.78 2.56
CA GLU A 15 3.14 -26.90 1.20
C GLU A 15 4.38 -25.98 1.11
N LYS A 16 5.57 -26.59 1.28
CA LYS A 16 6.85 -25.92 1.14
C LYS A 16 6.99 -25.45 -0.31
N ARG A 17 6.76 -24.15 -0.56
CA ARG A 17 7.11 -23.51 -1.83
C ARG A 17 8.60 -23.77 -2.10
N ALA A 18 8.89 -24.47 -3.21
CA ALA A 18 10.25 -24.62 -3.68
C ALA A 18 10.89 -23.24 -3.87
N PRO A 19 12.18 -23.06 -3.55
CA PRO A 19 12.89 -21.83 -3.87
C PRO A 19 12.88 -21.68 -5.39
N SER A 20 12.12 -20.70 -5.90
CA SER A 20 12.15 -20.37 -7.32
C SER A 20 13.58 -20.01 -7.68
N ALA A 21 14.16 -20.75 -8.63
CA ALA A 21 15.49 -20.51 -9.15
C ALA A 21 15.68 -19.03 -9.51
N PRO A 22 16.90 -18.46 -9.36
CA PRO A 22 17.20 -17.09 -9.76
C PRO A 22 17.27 -17.01 -11.28
N GLY A 23 16.10 -17.05 -11.93
CA GLY A 23 15.93 -16.88 -13.36
C GLY A 23 15.50 -15.46 -13.68
N LYS A 24 16.31 -14.75 -14.46
CA LYS A 24 16.03 -13.43 -15.03
C LYS A 24 14.62 -13.35 -15.64
N GLY A 25 13.79 -12.46 -15.12
CA GLY A 25 12.49 -12.09 -15.68
C GLY A 25 11.79 -11.18 -14.69
N SER A 26 11.84 -9.87 -14.95
CA SER A 26 11.33 -8.79 -14.09
C SER A 26 9.92 -9.07 -13.56
N ASP A 27 9.79 -9.34 -12.26
CA ASP A 27 8.48 -9.25 -11.60
C ASP A 27 7.93 -7.85 -11.85
N MET A 28 6.70 -7.77 -12.36
CA MET A 28 6.04 -6.49 -12.57
C MET A 28 6.05 -5.73 -11.23
N PRO A 29 6.62 -4.52 -11.15
CA PRO A 29 6.59 -3.72 -9.94
C PRO A 29 5.15 -3.47 -9.51
N PHE A 30 4.87 -3.50 -8.20
CA PHE A 30 3.51 -3.34 -7.68
C PHE A 30 2.84 -2.03 -8.16
N HIS A 31 3.59 -0.93 -8.27
CA HIS A 31 3.03 0.33 -8.77
C HIS A 31 2.46 0.18 -10.20
N LYS A 32 3.08 -0.63 -11.08
CA LYS A 32 2.52 -0.90 -12.42
C LYS A 32 1.24 -1.73 -12.38
N VAL A 33 1.08 -2.59 -11.37
CA VAL A 33 -0.18 -3.31 -11.12
C VAL A 33 -1.24 -2.32 -10.64
N ALA A 34 -0.89 -1.45 -9.70
CA ALA A 34 -1.78 -0.41 -9.17
C ALA A 34 -2.25 0.56 -10.28
N ASP A 35 -1.35 1.02 -11.14
CA ASP A 35 -1.69 1.85 -12.32
C ASP A 35 -2.73 1.16 -13.22
N CYS A 36 -2.58 -0.16 -13.42
CA CYS A 36 -3.53 -0.94 -14.22
C CYS A 36 -4.88 -1.09 -13.52
N PHE A 37 -4.89 -1.25 -12.20
CA PHE A 37 -6.12 -1.32 -11.40
C PHE A 37 -6.86 0.02 -11.39
N GLU A 38 -6.13 1.13 -11.30
CA GLU A 38 -6.69 2.48 -11.41
C GLU A 38 -7.35 2.69 -12.78
N GLY A 39 -6.67 2.27 -13.86
CA GLY A 39 -7.25 2.28 -15.20
C GLY A 39 -8.51 1.41 -15.33
N LEU A 40 -8.54 0.24 -14.67
CA LEU A 40 -9.71 -0.63 -14.64
C LEU A 40 -10.88 -0.04 -13.84
N TYR A 41 -10.58 0.61 -12.72
CA TYR A 41 -11.55 1.30 -11.87
C TYR A 41 -12.22 2.45 -12.62
N ARG A 42 -11.43 3.30 -13.30
CA ARG A 42 -11.92 4.45 -14.08
C ARG A 42 -12.59 4.08 -15.41
N ALA A 43 -12.33 2.89 -15.95
CA ALA A 43 -12.90 2.49 -17.22
C ALA A 43 -14.42 2.33 -17.13
N GLU A 44 -15.18 3.15 -17.85
CA GLU A 44 -16.65 3.13 -17.83
C GLU A 44 -17.22 1.90 -18.55
N ASN A 45 -16.60 1.52 -19.69
CA ASN A 45 -17.13 0.50 -20.59
C ASN A 45 -16.51 -0.87 -20.35
N ARG A 46 -17.33 -1.92 -20.47
CA ARG A 46 -16.91 -3.32 -20.36
C ARG A 46 -15.79 -3.67 -21.34
N ASP A 47 -15.87 -3.22 -22.59
CA ASP A 47 -14.84 -3.51 -23.59
C ASP A 47 -13.49 -2.89 -23.24
N LYS A 48 -13.50 -1.64 -22.74
CA LYS A 48 -12.28 -0.98 -22.25
C LYS A 48 -11.69 -1.76 -21.07
N ARG A 49 -12.52 -2.18 -20.11
CA ARG A 49 -12.09 -3.02 -18.97
C ARG A 49 -11.46 -4.34 -19.44
N LEU A 50 -12.09 -5.03 -20.40
CA LEU A 50 -11.56 -6.26 -20.98
C LEU A 50 -10.23 -6.04 -21.72
N GLN A 51 -10.10 -4.94 -22.46
CA GLN A 51 -8.85 -4.59 -23.13
C GLN A 51 -7.72 -4.31 -22.14
N LEU A 52 -7.99 -3.56 -21.06
CA LEU A 52 -7.01 -3.30 -20.00
C LEU A 52 -6.61 -4.58 -19.27
N LEU A 53 -7.57 -5.45 -18.97
CA LEU A 53 -7.29 -6.74 -18.35
C LEU A 53 -6.41 -7.63 -19.23
N ARG A 54 -6.71 -7.71 -20.53
CA ARG A 54 -5.85 -8.43 -21.50
C ARG A 54 -4.44 -7.84 -21.56
N LYS A 55 -4.30 -6.51 -21.49
CA LYS A 55 -2.99 -5.84 -21.46
C LYS A 55 -2.23 -6.20 -20.19
N LEU A 56 -2.87 -6.15 -19.02
CA LEU A 56 -2.28 -6.55 -17.74
C LEU A 56 -1.81 -8.01 -17.78
N TRP A 57 -2.64 -8.90 -18.32
CA TRP A 57 -2.32 -10.33 -18.45
C TRP A 57 -1.09 -10.57 -19.31
N LYS A 58 -1.00 -9.91 -20.47
CA LYS A 58 0.17 -9.98 -21.35
C LYS A 58 1.43 -9.43 -20.68
N ARG A 59 1.30 -8.37 -19.88
CA ARG A 59 2.42 -7.68 -19.24
C ARG A 59 2.93 -8.39 -17.98
N HIS A 60 2.06 -9.13 -17.27
CA HIS A 60 2.47 -9.94 -16.13
C HIS A 60 3.45 -11.05 -16.56
N GLY A 61 3.28 -11.61 -17.76
CA GLY A 61 4.31 -12.42 -18.43
C GLY A 61 4.67 -13.76 -17.78
N ARG A 62 4.10 -14.09 -16.61
CA ARG A 62 4.34 -15.35 -15.90
C ARG A 62 3.32 -16.43 -16.28
N PRO A 63 3.67 -17.72 -16.17
CA PRO A 63 2.69 -18.80 -16.26
C PRO A 63 1.81 -18.89 -15.00
N ASP A 64 2.38 -18.61 -13.82
CA ASP A 64 1.63 -18.56 -12.56
C ASP A 64 0.94 -17.20 -12.38
N MET A 65 -0.39 -17.19 -12.45
CA MET A 65 -1.24 -16.00 -12.30
C MET A 65 -1.77 -15.84 -10.88
N TYR A 66 -1.52 -16.81 -10.00
CA TYR A 66 -2.01 -16.80 -8.63
C TYR A 66 -1.63 -15.52 -7.86
N PRO A 67 -0.41 -14.95 -7.98
CA PRO A 67 -0.04 -13.70 -7.31
C PRO A 67 -0.87 -12.48 -7.74
N LEU A 68 -1.30 -12.44 -9.00
CA LEU A 68 -2.12 -11.33 -9.52
C LEU A 68 -3.60 -11.52 -9.20
N MET A 69 -4.11 -12.75 -9.39
CA MET A 69 -5.53 -13.06 -9.19
C MET A 69 -5.98 -12.84 -7.75
N ARG A 70 -5.14 -13.15 -6.76
CA ARG A 70 -5.45 -12.89 -5.35
C ARG A 70 -5.59 -11.40 -5.01
N LEU A 71 -4.92 -10.52 -5.76
CA LEU A 71 -5.01 -9.06 -5.56
C LEU A 71 -6.28 -8.52 -6.22
N MET A 72 -6.64 -9.05 -7.39
CA MET A 72 -7.85 -8.68 -8.10
C MET A 72 -9.13 -9.19 -7.43
N LEU A 73 -9.08 -10.39 -6.86
CA LEU A 73 -10.22 -11.09 -6.28
C LEU A 73 -9.93 -11.43 -4.81
N PRO A 74 -9.80 -10.42 -3.93
CA PRO A 74 -9.45 -10.66 -2.53
C PRO A 74 -10.48 -11.54 -1.81
N GLY A 75 -11.76 -11.48 -2.19
CA GLY A 75 -12.82 -12.33 -1.62
C GLY A 75 -12.69 -13.83 -1.94
N MET A 76 -11.88 -14.20 -2.94
CA MET A 76 -11.61 -15.60 -3.30
C MET A 76 -10.27 -16.11 -2.73
N ASP A 77 -9.52 -15.29 -1.99
CA ASP A 77 -8.24 -15.68 -1.39
C ASP A 77 -8.45 -16.42 -0.07
N THR A 78 -8.62 -17.74 -0.14
CA THR A 78 -8.85 -18.60 1.04
C THR A 78 -7.57 -19.08 1.72
N LYS A 79 -6.41 -18.95 1.06
CA LYS A 79 -5.13 -19.45 1.60
C LYS A 79 -4.56 -18.56 2.69
N ARG A 80 -4.97 -17.29 2.77
CA ARG A 80 -4.51 -16.36 3.81
C ARG A 80 -5.55 -16.21 4.91
N PRO A 81 -5.12 -16.17 6.18
CA PRO A 81 -6.03 -15.84 7.27
C PRO A 81 -6.46 -14.36 7.16
N ASN A 82 -7.58 -14.03 7.80
CA ASN A 82 -8.03 -12.65 7.92
C ASN A 82 -6.93 -11.77 8.53
N TYR A 83 -6.72 -10.58 7.96
CA TYR A 83 -5.72 -9.63 8.46
C TYR A 83 -6.13 -8.95 9.78
N HIS A 84 -7.40 -9.09 10.19
CA HIS A 84 -7.98 -8.44 11.38
C HIS A 84 -7.72 -6.92 11.43
N LEU A 85 -7.54 -6.31 10.25
CA LEU A 85 -7.17 -4.92 10.10
C LEU A 85 -8.42 -4.06 9.88
N LYS A 86 -8.81 -3.31 10.90
CA LYS A 86 -9.95 -2.38 10.83
C LYS A 86 -9.48 -0.98 10.39
N GLU A 87 -10.35 -0.24 9.73
CA GLU A 87 -10.08 1.12 9.24
C GLU A 87 -9.66 2.06 10.36
N LYS A 88 -10.22 1.90 11.57
CA LYS A 88 -9.81 2.67 12.76
C LYS A 88 -8.34 2.47 13.10
N MET A 89 -7.83 1.24 13.03
CA MET A 89 -6.42 0.95 13.29
C MET A 89 -5.54 1.52 12.19
N LEU A 90 -5.96 1.39 10.92
CA LEU A 90 -5.27 2.00 9.79
C LEU A 90 -5.17 3.52 9.92
N ALA A 91 -6.25 4.19 10.31
CA ALA A 91 -6.24 5.64 10.56
C ALA A 91 -5.19 6.04 11.61
N GLN A 92 -5.15 5.33 12.74
CA GLN A 92 -4.18 5.59 13.80
C GLN A 92 -2.74 5.35 13.34
N LEU A 93 -2.50 4.29 12.56
CA LEU A 93 -1.20 4.00 11.97
C LEU A 93 -0.77 5.10 11.00
N TYR A 94 -1.65 5.57 10.12
CA TYR A 94 -1.34 6.67 9.21
C TYR A 94 -1.05 7.98 9.94
N ILE A 95 -1.82 8.32 10.97
CA ILE A 95 -1.56 9.51 11.82
C ILE A 95 -0.17 9.43 12.44
N SER A 96 0.18 8.26 12.97
CA SER A 96 1.48 8.04 13.62
C SER A 96 2.64 8.06 12.61
N MET A 97 2.50 7.41 11.45
CA MET A 97 3.54 7.34 10.42
C MET A 97 3.74 8.69 9.70
N LEU A 98 2.68 9.45 9.48
CA LEU A 98 2.73 10.77 8.82
C LEU A 98 3.03 11.92 9.79
N GLY A 99 3.14 11.64 11.10
CA GLY A 99 3.38 12.66 12.12
C GLY A 99 2.28 13.71 12.20
N LEU A 100 1.02 13.34 11.99
CA LEU A 100 -0.10 14.27 12.04
C LEU A 100 -0.40 14.66 13.50
N PRO A 101 -0.55 15.96 13.81
CA PRO A 101 -1.07 16.37 15.11
C PRO A 101 -2.46 15.74 15.32
N PRO A 102 -2.76 15.18 16.50
CA PRO A 102 -4.03 14.49 16.76
C PRO A 102 -5.24 15.41 16.59
N ASP A 103 -5.05 16.72 16.80
CA ASP A 103 -6.07 17.74 16.65
C ASP A 103 -6.20 18.32 15.24
N SER A 104 -5.33 17.92 14.32
CA SER A 104 -5.37 18.40 12.93
C SER A 104 -6.64 17.93 12.21
N GLU A 105 -7.09 18.73 11.24
CA GLU A 105 -8.25 18.40 10.42
C GLU A 105 -8.05 17.07 9.69
N SER A 106 -6.88 16.84 9.07
CA SER A 106 -6.55 15.59 8.41
C SER A 106 -6.60 14.36 9.34
N ALA A 107 -6.14 14.48 10.58
CA ALA A 107 -6.22 13.40 11.56
C ALA A 107 -7.68 13.09 11.96
N LYS A 108 -8.47 14.15 12.19
CA LYS A 108 -9.91 14.02 12.50
C LYS A 108 -10.66 13.38 11.33
N GLU A 109 -10.33 13.74 10.09
CA GLU A 109 -10.93 13.15 8.89
C GLU A 109 -10.61 11.66 8.72
N LEU A 110 -9.36 11.24 8.98
CA LEU A 110 -8.99 9.82 8.94
C LEU A 110 -9.71 8.99 10.01
N ILE A 111 -9.80 9.53 11.23
CA ILE A 111 -10.49 8.85 12.34
C ILE A 111 -11.99 8.77 12.11
N SER A 112 -12.58 9.86 11.59
CA SER A 112 -14.02 9.98 11.36
C SER A 112 -14.41 9.90 9.89
N TRP A 113 -13.73 9.03 9.13
CA TRP A 113 -13.87 8.87 7.67
C TRP A 113 -15.30 8.61 7.17
N LYS A 114 -16.17 8.06 8.03
CA LYS A 114 -17.59 7.84 7.73
C LYS A 114 -18.43 9.12 7.72
N ARG A 115 -17.97 10.18 8.39
CA ARG A 115 -18.71 11.43 8.48
C ARG A 115 -18.39 12.30 7.25
N PRO A 116 -19.41 12.85 6.58
CA PRO A 116 -19.17 13.87 5.57
C PRO A 116 -18.54 15.10 6.24
N SER A 117 -17.39 15.53 5.72
CA SER A 117 -16.70 16.76 6.13
C SER A 117 -16.93 17.84 5.07
N ALA A 118 -16.77 19.11 5.45
CA ALA A 118 -16.89 20.24 4.53
C ALA A 118 -15.90 20.11 3.36
N LEU A 119 -14.69 19.60 3.61
CA LEU A 119 -13.63 19.41 2.62
C LEU A 119 -13.82 18.16 1.76
N SER A 120 -14.64 17.21 2.19
CA SER A 120 -14.72 15.90 1.53
C SER A 120 -16.08 15.25 1.78
N ARG A 121 -17.08 15.83 1.08
CA ARG A 121 -18.47 15.36 1.03
C ARG A 121 -18.64 14.22 0.02
N ALA A 122 -17.88 14.23 -1.07
CA ALA A 122 -17.97 13.24 -2.15
C ALA A 122 -17.36 11.87 -1.79
N SER A 123 -16.38 11.80 -0.89
CA SER A 123 -15.73 10.56 -0.44
C SER A 123 -16.06 10.18 1.01
N ALA A 124 -17.18 10.66 1.53
CA ALA A 124 -17.68 10.25 2.83
C ALA A 124 -18.06 8.75 2.81
N GLY A 125 -17.44 7.95 3.67
CA GLY A 125 -17.66 6.50 3.67
C GLY A 125 -16.73 5.69 2.77
N ASP A 126 -15.71 6.31 2.18
CA ASP A 126 -14.61 5.61 1.50
C ASP A 126 -13.29 5.91 2.23
N PHE A 127 -12.86 5.00 3.11
CA PHE A 127 -11.62 5.17 3.87
C PHE A 127 -10.37 5.22 2.97
N PRO A 128 -10.18 4.31 1.99
CA PRO A 128 -9.08 4.39 1.03
C PRO A 128 -8.93 5.76 0.36
N GLU A 129 -10.03 6.34 -0.12
CA GLU A 129 -10.00 7.64 -0.80
C GLU A 129 -9.59 8.78 0.15
N LYS A 130 -10.11 8.78 1.39
CA LYS A 130 -9.70 9.72 2.45
C LYS A 130 -8.22 9.58 2.79
N ALA A 131 -7.74 8.34 2.92
CA ALA A 131 -6.34 8.06 3.20
C ALA A 131 -5.44 8.53 2.06
N PHE A 132 -5.83 8.28 0.81
CA PHE A 132 -5.11 8.73 -0.37
C PHE A 132 -4.95 10.26 -0.39
N ALA A 133 -6.03 11.02 -0.18
CA ALA A 133 -5.98 12.48 -0.17
C ALA A 133 -5.01 13.05 0.89
N VAL A 134 -4.99 12.45 2.08
CA VAL A 134 -4.06 12.86 3.15
C VAL A 134 -2.62 12.50 2.80
N ILE A 135 -2.38 11.31 2.24
CA ILE A 135 -1.04 10.86 1.83
C ILE A 135 -0.51 11.70 0.67
N GLU A 136 -1.31 11.96 -0.35
CA GLU A 136 -0.92 12.75 -1.52
C GLU A 136 -0.46 14.17 -1.13
N SER A 137 -1.13 14.79 -0.15
CA SER A 137 -0.77 16.12 0.35
C SER A 137 0.62 16.18 1.02
N ARG A 138 1.13 15.05 1.53
CA ARG A 138 2.38 14.98 2.30
C ARG A 138 3.51 14.25 1.56
N CYS A 139 3.14 13.34 0.68
CA CYS A 139 4.03 12.53 -0.12
C CYS A 139 3.70 12.74 -1.61
N PRO A 140 4.01 13.92 -2.17
CA PRO A 140 3.88 14.13 -3.60
C PRO A 140 4.71 13.07 -4.35
N SER A 141 4.08 12.39 -5.31
CA SER A 141 4.77 11.46 -6.21
C SER A 141 5.96 12.17 -6.87
N ALA A 142 7.01 11.42 -7.21
CA ALA A 142 8.15 11.94 -7.95
C ALA A 142 7.76 12.63 -9.28
N GLU A 143 6.55 12.37 -9.80
CA GLU A 143 5.98 13.03 -10.98
C GLU A 143 5.44 14.45 -10.72
N SER A 144 5.11 14.82 -9.47
CA SER A 144 4.64 16.16 -9.12
C SER A 144 5.71 17.07 -8.50
N LEU A 145 6.92 16.55 -8.33
CA LEU A 145 8.07 17.33 -7.90
C LEU A 145 8.82 17.85 -9.12
N GLY A 146 8.62 19.12 -9.46
CA GLY A 146 9.59 19.90 -10.24
C GLY A 146 10.99 19.83 -9.61
N PRO A 147 12.05 20.26 -10.33
CA PRO A 147 13.44 20.02 -9.95
C PRO A 147 13.67 20.32 -8.49
N ARG A 148 14.01 19.25 -7.77
CA ARG A 148 14.34 19.16 -6.36
C ARG A 148 15.05 20.43 -5.90
N ARG A 149 14.33 21.33 -5.23
CA ARG A 149 14.96 22.34 -4.38
C ARG A 149 15.56 21.54 -3.23
N GLU A 150 16.83 21.16 -3.37
CA GLU A 150 17.65 20.85 -2.21
C GLU A 150 17.42 21.96 -1.20
N LEU A 151 16.82 21.58 -0.07
CA LEU A 151 16.81 22.40 1.11
C LEU A 151 18.29 22.64 1.43
N ALA A 152 18.78 23.81 1.05
CA ALA A 152 20.05 24.33 1.50
C ALA A 152 20.03 24.22 3.02
N VAL A 153 20.75 23.24 3.55
CA VAL A 153 21.08 23.16 4.95
C VAL A 153 21.84 24.44 5.25
N ALA A 154 21.14 25.36 5.92
CA ALA A 154 21.72 26.57 6.43
C ALA A 154 22.77 26.16 7.49
N ASP A 155 24.02 26.10 7.08
CA ASP A 155 25.16 26.05 7.99
C ASP A 155 25.21 27.38 8.76
N GLY A 156 24.55 27.37 9.92
CA GLY A 156 24.69 28.40 10.92
C GLY A 156 25.88 28.10 11.80
N THR A 157 27.03 28.74 11.55
CA THR A 157 27.97 29.10 12.64
C THR A 157 28.87 30.26 12.23
N PRO A 158 28.76 31.46 12.84
CA PRO A 158 29.81 32.46 12.80
C PRO A 158 30.74 32.24 14.00
N ALA A 159 31.92 31.66 13.78
CA ALA A 159 32.97 31.59 14.79
C ALA A 159 33.95 32.76 14.58
N LYS A 160 33.90 33.71 15.51
CA LYS A 160 34.86 34.82 15.66
C LYS A 160 36.24 34.31 16.13
N GLN A 161 37.28 35.00 15.63
CA GLN A 161 38.52 35.42 16.30
C GLN A 161 39.73 34.46 16.45
N ALA A 162 40.88 34.84 15.83
CA ALA A 162 42.24 34.97 16.41
C ALA A 162 43.27 35.24 15.27
N ARG A 163 43.85 36.45 15.14
CA ARG A 163 45.15 36.97 15.66
C ARG A 163 46.43 36.43 14.98
N GLY A 164 47.28 37.37 14.53
CA GLY A 164 48.72 37.24 14.22
C GLY A 164 48.99 36.77 12.79
N ILE A 165 49.80 37.44 11.96
CA ILE A 165 50.98 38.31 12.17
C ILE A 165 51.05 39.28 11.00
#